data_AF-A0A1F7PH32-F1
#
_entry.id   AF-A0A1F7PH32-F1
#
_cell.length_a   1.000
_cell.length_b   1.000
_cell.length_c   1.000
_cell.angle_alpha   90.00
_cell.angle_beta   90.00
_cell.angle_gamma   90.00
#
_symmetry.space_group_name_H-M   'P 1'
#
loop_
_entity.id
_entity.type
_entity.pdbx_description
1 polymer ?
#
loop_
_entity_poly.entity_id
_entity_poly.type
_entity_poly.pdbx_seq_one_letter_code
_entity_poly.pdbx_strand_id
1 'polypeptide(L)'
;MIDYRALEQQLTAGVGVQRPALGRPTCMALPAALTHGLVTRTGCIGNRVYTDLGDDELYVAVAGKDLARVAAEAETIAAANARLLAHHRERRHTLATE
;
A
#
# COMPACT_ATOMS: atom_id res chain seq x y z
N MET A 1 -11.30 9.95 -5.00
CA MET A 1 -10.25 10.87 -5.47
C MET A 1 -8.93 10.16 -5.25
N ILE A 2 -8.27 9.73 -6.32
CA ILE A 2 -7.06 8.88 -6.29
C ILE A 2 -5.85 9.76 -5.91
N ASP A 3 -4.99 9.30 -4.99
CA ASP A 3 -3.79 10.03 -4.58
C ASP A 3 -2.68 9.87 -5.63
N TYR A 4 -2.44 10.96 -6.36
CA TYR A 4 -1.50 11.01 -7.47
C TYR A 4 -0.03 10.86 -7.05
N ARG A 5 0.37 11.15 -5.80
CA ARG A 5 1.77 11.06 -5.36
C ARG A 5 2.23 9.65 -5.00
N ALA A 6 1.32 8.82 -4.50
CA ALA A 6 1.62 7.41 -4.21
C ALA A 6 1.76 6.59 -5.51
N LEU A 7 1.04 6.98 -6.56
CA LEU A 7 1.17 6.41 -7.90
C LEU A 7 2.54 6.76 -8.53
N GLU A 8 3.01 8.00 -8.34
CA GLU A 8 4.31 8.48 -8.83
C GLU A 8 5.51 7.73 -8.20
N GLN A 9 5.46 7.41 -6.91
CA GLN A 9 6.52 6.62 -6.24
C GLN A 9 6.62 5.18 -6.79
N GLN A 10 5.49 4.60 -7.21
CA GLN A 10 5.44 3.26 -7.81
C GLN A 10 5.91 3.24 -9.27
N LEU A 11 5.68 4.32 -10.04
CA LEU A 11 6.15 4.49 -11.43
C LEU A 11 7.67 4.72 -11.52
N THR A 12 8.26 5.40 -10.54
CA THR A 12 9.66 5.86 -10.61
C THR A 12 10.67 4.75 -10.23
N ALA A 13 10.22 3.73 -9.48
CA ALA A 13 11.03 2.57 -9.09
C ALA A 13 11.15 1.49 -10.19
N GLY A 14 10.58 1.70 -11.39
CA GLY A 14 10.63 0.74 -12.50
C GLY A 14 9.89 -0.58 -12.26
N VAL A 15 9.13 -0.68 -11.18
CA VAL A 15 8.32 -1.86 -10.86
C VAL A 15 7.03 -1.75 -11.66
N GLY A 16 6.92 -2.54 -12.74
CA GLY A 16 5.75 -2.55 -13.60
C GLY A 16 4.45 -2.68 -12.80
N VAL A 17 3.68 -1.59 -12.72
CA VAL A 17 2.33 -1.59 -12.17
C VAL A 17 1.39 -2.22 -13.20
N GLN A 18 1.53 -3.53 -13.38
CA GLN A 18 0.44 -4.37 -13.86
C GLN A 18 -0.13 -5.11 -12.66
N ARG A 19 -0.97 -4.45 -11.87
CA ARG A 19 -1.69 -5.14 -10.81
C ARG A 19 -3.13 -4.66 -10.81
N PRO A 20 -4.00 -5.25 -11.64
CA PRO A 20 -5.41 -5.07 -11.43
C PRO A 20 -5.65 -5.49 -9.97
N ALA A 21 -6.39 -4.70 -9.21
CA ALA A 21 -6.97 -5.14 -7.95
C ALA A 21 -7.93 -6.29 -8.30
N LEU A 22 -7.35 -7.46 -8.51
CA LEU A 22 -8.01 -8.62 -9.09
C LEU A 22 -8.77 -9.28 -7.96
N GLY A 23 -10.10 -9.21 -8.04
CA GLY A 23 -10.97 -9.80 -7.04
C GLY A 23 -10.95 -11.34 -7.00
N ARG A 24 -10.41 -12.03 -8.02
CA ARG A 24 -10.47 -13.51 -8.10
C ARG A 24 -9.29 -14.15 -8.86
N PRO A 25 -8.86 -15.37 -8.46
CA PRO A 25 -8.98 -15.93 -7.10
C PRO A 25 -7.88 -15.38 -6.19
N THR A 26 -8.23 -15.11 -4.92
CA THR A 26 -7.26 -14.78 -3.86
C THR A 26 -6.12 -15.78 -3.75
N CYS A 27 -6.36 -17.06 -4.09
CA CYS A 27 -5.32 -18.09 -4.15
C CYS A 27 -4.12 -17.70 -5.04
N MET A 28 -4.29 -16.78 -6.00
CA MET A 28 -3.19 -16.23 -6.82
C MET A 28 -2.34 -15.18 -6.09
N ALA A 29 -2.66 -14.80 -4.84
CA ALA A 29 -1.87 -13.83 -4.08
C ALA A 29 -0.45 -14.32 -3.82
N LEU A 30 -0.27 -15.59 -3.44
CA LEU A 30 1.05 -16.18 -3.19
C LEU A 30 1.93 -16.22 -4.45
N PRO A 31 1.54 -16.92 -5.53
CA PRO A 31 2.40 -17.00 -6.72
C PRO A 31 2.65 -15.61 -7.32
N ALA A 32 1.64 -14.72 -7.33
CA ALA A 32 1.82 -13.37 -7.87
C ALA A 32 2.72 -12.50 -6.97
N ALA A 33 2.68 -12.63 -5.65
CA ALA A 33 3.64 -11.95 -4.77
C ALA A 33 5.06 -12.47 -5.01
N LEU A 34 5.26 -13.78 -5.16
CA LEU A 34 6.58 -14.35 -5.44
C LEU A 34 7.16 -13.88 -6.77
N THR A 35 6.32 -13.74 -7.80
CA THR A 35 6.71 -13.27 -9.13
C THR A 35 6.91 -11.75 -9.20
N HIS A 36 6.03 -10.96 -8.57
CA HIS A 36 5.99 -9.50 -8.73
C HIS A 36 6.46 -8.73 -7.47
N GLY A 37 6.92 -9.44 -6.44
CA GLY A 37 7.36 -8.88 -5.15
C GLY A 37 6.22 -8.46 -4.22
N LEU A 38 5.16 -7.83 -4.76
CA LEU A 38 4.01 -7.35 -4.00
C LEU A 38 2.73 -7.49 -4.83
N VAL A 39 1.58 -7.79 -4.20
CA VAL A 39 0.26 -7.71 -4.83
C VAL A 39 -0.83 -7.25 -3.87
N THR A 40 -1.79 -6.49 -4.38
CA THR A 40 -2.97 -6.04 -3.64
C THR A 40 -4.19 -6.87 -4.03
N ARG A 41 -5.01 -7.26 -3.06
CA ARG A 41 -6.20 -8.09 -3.27
C ARG A 41 -7.38 -7.58 -2.46
N THR A 42 -8.54 -7.60 -3.08
CA THR A 42 -9.82 -7.26 -2.43
C THR A 42 -10.52 -8.47 -1.80
N GLY A 43 -9.94 -9.67 -1.91
CA GLY A 43 -10.53 -10.88 -1.35
C GLY A 43 -11.73 -11.43 -2.14
N CYS A 44 -11.66 -12.69 -2.57
CA CYS A 44 -12.87 -13.42 -2.96
C CYS A 44 -13.68 -13.83 -1.72
N ILE A 45 -14.95 -14.23 -1.90
CA ILE A 45 -15.83 -14.63 -0.79
C ILE A 45 -15.20 -15.71 0.10
N GLY A 46 -14.51 -16.69 -0.49
CA GLY A 46 -13.81 -17.72 0.27
C GLY A 46 -12.69 -17.14 1.15
N ASN A 47 -11.87 -16.23 0.63
CA ASN A 47 -10.86 -15.56 1.45
C ASN A 47 -11.50 -14.81 2.62
N ARG A 48 -12.56 -14.05 2.36
CA ARG A 48 -13.24 -13.24 3.37
C ARG A 48 -13.77 -14.08 4.52
N VAL A 49 -14.36 -15.24 4.20
CA VAL A 49 -14.81 -16.20 5.22
C VAL A 49 -13.67 -16.77 6.06
N TYR A 50 -12.49 -17.01 5.47
CA TYR A 50 -11.38 -17.66 6.20
C TYR A 50 -10.37 -16.71 6.84
N THR A 51 -10.37 -15.43 6.47
CA THR A 51 -9.46 -14.42 7.02
C THR A 51 -10.20 -13.31 7.76
N ASP A 52 -11.52 -13.41 7.89
CA ASP A 52 -12.40 -12.38 8.46
C ASP A 52 -12.21 -10.98 7.83
N LEU A 53 -11.89 -10.93 6.53
CA LEU A 53 -11.67 -9.66 5.82
C LEU A 53 -13.01 -8.93 5.58
N GLY A 54 -13.16 -7.75 6.17
CA GLY A 54 -14.33 -6.89 6.09
C GLY A 54 -14.60 -6.35 4.69
N ASP A 55 -15.84 -5.96 4.39
CA ASP A 55 -16.31 -5.56 3.05
C ASP A 55 -15.55 -4.36 2.46
N ASP A 56 -15.09 -3.45 3.32
CA ASP A 56 -14.30 -2.27 3.01
C ASP A 56 -12.78 -2.50 3.11
N GLU A 57 -12.36 -3.72 3.43
CA GLU A 57 -10.96 -4.07 3.61
C GLU A 57 -10.34 -4.69 2.34
N LEU A 58 -9.04 -4.45 2.20
CA LEU A 58 -8.16 -5.11 1.26
C LEU A 58 -6.88 -5.54 1.99
N TYR A 59 -6.14 -6.46 1.40
CA TYR A 59 -4.83 -6.83 1.92
C TYR A 59 -3.76 -6.76 0.83
N VAL A 60 -2.52 -6.63 1.28
CA VAL A 60 -1.33 -6.64 0.44
C VAL A 60 -0.50 -7.86 0.82
N ALA A 61 -0.19 -8.70 -0.16
CA ALA A 61 0.77 -9.78 0.01
C ALA A 61 2.14 -9.33 -0.48
N VAL A 62 3.17 -9.55 0.32
CA VAL A 62 4.56 -9.22 0.03
C VAL A 62 5.37 -10.51 0.02
N ALA A 63 6.25 -10.68 -0.96
CA ALA A 63 7.17 -11.82 -0.97
C ALA A 63 8.11 -11.73 0.24
N GLY A 64 8.27 -12.83 0.99
CA GLY A 64 9.10 -12.84 2.19
C GLY A 64 10.54 -12.36 1.95
N LYS A 65 11.12 -12.68 0.79
CA LYS A 65 12.46 -12.22 0.37
C LYS A 65 12.60 -10.69 0.31
N ASP A 66 11.50 -9.97 0.11
CA ASP A 66 11.46 -8.52 0.00
C ASP A 66 11.10 -7.83 1.33
N LEU A 67 10.70 -8.58 2.36
CA LEU A 67 10.16 -8.02 3.60
C LEU A 67 11.14 -7.10 4.33
N ALA A 68 12.41 -7.49 4.43
CA ALA A 68 13.44 -6.68 5.08
C ALA A 68 13.68 -5.34 4.35
N ARG A 69 13.65 -5.36 3.01
CA ARG A 69 13.76 -4.15 2.20
C ARG A 69 12.55 -3.24 2.39
N VAL A 70 11.34 -3.81 2.39
CA VAL A 70 10.11 -3.05 2.65
C VAL A 70 10.14 -2.39 4.03
N ALA A 71 10.62 -3.08 5.06
CA ALA A 71 10.76 -2.53 6.40
C ALA A 71 11.72 -1.31 6.43
N ALA A 72 12.89 -1.44 5.82
CA ALA A 72 13.87 -0.35 5.77
C ALA A 72 13.35 0.91 5.04
N GLU A 73 12.66 0.72 3.91
CA GLU A 73 12.06 1.84 3.17
C GLU A 73 10.89 2.48 3.96
N ALA A 74 10.11 1.66 4.66
CA ALA A 74 8.99 2.14 5.48
C ALA A 74 9.46 3.06 6.62
N GLU A 75 10.63 2.80 7.22
CA GLU A 75 11.22 3.67 8.24
C GLU A 75 11.52 5.08 7.69
N THR A 76 12.08 5.15 6.48
CA THR A 76 12.37 6.43 5.81
C THR A 76 11.08 7.21 5.52
N ILE A 77 10.07 6.53 4.98
CA ILE A 77 8.76 7.13 4.69
C ILE A 77 8.07 7.59 5.98
N ALA A 78 8.12 6.80 7.05
CA ALA A 78 7.54 7.15 8.35
C ALA A 78 8.19 8.42 8.93
N ALA A 79 9.52 8.53 8.86
CA ALA A 79 10.25 9.71 9.32
C ALA A 79 9.89 10.96 8.47
N ALA A 80 9.78 10.82 7.16
CA ALA A 80 9.37 11.91 6.27
C ALA A 80 7.93 12.37 6.58
N ASN A 81 7.00 11.43 6.75
CA ASN A 81 5.61 11.72 7.05
C ASN A 81 5.44 12.39 8.42
N ALA A 82 6.24 12.03 9.43
CA ALA A 82 6.22 12.70 10.73
C ALA A 82 6.58 14.19 10.60
N ARG A 83 7.60 14.52 9.79
CA ARG A 83 8.00 15.92 9.53
C ARG A 83 6.93 16.68 8.75
N LEU A 84 6.37 16.05 7.70
CA LEU A 84 5.31 16.65 6.90
C LEU A 84 4.04 16.89 7.73
N LEU A 85 3.68 15.96 8.62
CA LEU A 85 2.53 16.12 9.50
C LEU A 85 2.68 17.35 10.42
N ALA A 86 3.86 17.53 11.02
CA ALA A 86 4.13 18.70 11.87
C ALA A 86 3.96 20.00 11.09
N HIS A 87 4.62 20.11 9.93
CA HIS A 87 4.49 21.28 9.05
C HIS A 87 3.04 21.54 8.63
N HIS A 88 2.30 20.51 8.19
CA HIS A 88 0.93 20.71 7.74
C HIS A 88 -0.03 21.06 8.88
N ARG A 89 0.21 20.59 10.12
CA ARG A 89 -0.56 21.01 11.30
C ARG A 89 -0.33 22.48 11.62
N GLU A 90 0.93 22.92 11.65
CA GLU A 90 1.29 24.32 11.89
C GLU A 90 0.68 25.23 10.83
N ARG A 91 0.87 24.89 9.55
CA ARG A 91 0.32 25.66 8.44
C ARG A 91 -1.20 25.77 8.50
N ARG A 92 -1.90 24.69 8.88
CA ARG A 92 -3.35 24.71 9.08
C ARG A 92 -3.76 25.62 10.24
N HIS A 93 -2.97 25.70 11.31
CA HIS A 93 -3.26 26.59 12.43
C HIS A 93 -3.11 28.06 12.01
N THR A 94 -2.01 28.42 11.35
CA THR A 94 -1.80 29.79 10.84
C THR A 94 -2.94 30.26 9.94
N LEU A 95 -3.34 29.42 8.99
CA LEU A 95 -4.43 29.74 8.05
C LEU A 95 -5.82 29.82 8.71
N ALA A 96 -6.00 29.23 9.90
CA ALA A 96 -7.27 29.30 10.62
C ALA A 96 -7.39 30.53 11.53
N THR A 97 -6.29 31.24 11.76
CA THR A 97 -6.21 32.44 12.59
C THR A 97 -6.15 33.75 11.80
N GLU A 98 -6.10 33.68 10.47
CA GLU A 98 -6.24 34.79 9.52
C GLU A 98 -7.72 35.01 9.14
#